data_AF-A0A3D4A9B7-F1
#
_entry.id   AF-A0A3D4A9B7-F1
#
_cell.length_a   1.000
_cell.length_b   1.000
_cell.length_c   1.000
_cell.angle_alpha   90.00
_cell.angle_beta   90.00
_cell.angle_gamma   90.00
#
_symmetry.space_group_name_H-M   'P 1'
#
loop_
_entity.id
_entity.type
_entity.pdbx_description
1 polymer ?
#
loop_
_entity_poly.entity_id
_entity_poly.type
_entity_poly.pdbx_seq_one_letter_code
_entity_poly.pdbx_strand_id
1 'polypeptide(L)'
;EFDQKFVDQFLDRHRKAPIKAVLLLQNGFSGIGNWMADEILWRAKIHPARPAGKLRERQRAAVLRETKFVAERSLETLGRDYSDPPRSWLIHQRWKRKGICPKHRTPLQRATIGGRTTAWCSHCQKAVRF
;
A
#
# COMPACT_ATOMS: atom_id res chain seq x y z
N GLU A 1 13.15 16.05 2.44
CA GLU A 1 12.61 15.26 3.56
C GLU A 1 11.35 14.53 3.10
N PHE A 2 11.04 13.36 3.66
CA PHE A 2 9.83 12.61 3.31
C PHE A 2 8.66 13.05 4.21
N ASP A 3 7.92 14.06 3.76
CA ASP A 3 6.84 14.74 4.49
C ASP A 3 5.54 14.82 3.67
N GLN A 4 4.53 15.52 4.22
CA GLN A 4 3.22 15.65 3.58
C GLN A 4 3.29 16.42 2.27
N LYS A 5 4.04 17.52 2.23
CA LYS A 5 4.20 18.37 1.05
C LYS A 5 4.84 17.58 -0.09
N PHE A 6 5.88 16.79 0.22
CA PHE A 6 6.53 15.91 -0.73
C PHE A 6 5.56 14.87 -1.30
N VAL A 7 4.82 14.16 -0.44
CA VAL A 7 3.83 13.15 -0.88
C VAL A 7 2.79 13.79 -1.78
N ASP A 8 2.24 14.95 -1.40
CA ASP A 8 1.22 15.62 -2.19
C ASP A 8 1.72 15.99 -3.59
N GLN A 9 2.89 16.64 -3.65
CA GLN A 9 3.53 17.02 -4.91
C GLN A 9 3.87 15.80 -5.78
N PHE A 10 4.39 14.73 -5.18
CA PHE A 10 4.76 13.52 -5.90
C PHE A 10 3.54 12.81 -6.49
N LEU A 11 2.46 12.67 -5.71
CA LEU A 11 1.20 12.11 -6.18
C LEU A 11 0.57 12.96 -7.30
N ASP A 12 0.74 14.28 -7.27
CA ASP A 12 0.23 15.17 -8.32
C ASP A 12 1.00 15.05 -9.63
N ARG A 13 2.34 14.92 -9.57
CA ARG A 13 3.17 14.63 -10.77
C ARG A 13 2.77 13.32 -11.44
N HIS A 14 2.31 12.35 -10.66
CA HIS A 14 1.87 11.03 -11.15
C HIS A 14 0.34 10.85 -11.10
N ARG A 15 -0.44 11.95 -11.16
CA ARG A 15 -1.88 11.97 -10.87
C ARG A 15 -2.75 10.98 -11.65
N LYS A 16 -2.33 10.58 -12.85
CA LYS A 16 -3.07 9.63 -13.72
C LYS A 16 -2.76 8.17 -13.38
N ALA A 17 -1.61 7.88 -12.78
CA ALA A 17 -1.19 6.52 -12.50
C ALA A 17 -1.96 5.92 -11.31
N PRO A 18 -2.17 4.59 -11.28
CA PRO A 18 -2.64 3.89 -10.09
C PRO A 18 -1.73 4.17 -8.90
N ILE A 19 -2.31 4.48 -7.73
CA ILE A 19 -1.54 4.78 -6.51
C ILE A 19 -0.53 3.67 -6.18
N LYS A 20 -0.90 2.41 -6.39
CA LYS A 20 -0.01 1.26 -6.19
C LYS A 20 1.26 1.35 -7.03
N ALA A 21 1.16 1.79 -8.28
CA ALA A 21 2.32 1.98 -9.15
C ALA A 21 3.19 3.13 -8.66
N VAL A 22 2.56 4.23 -8.21
CA VAL A 22 3.28 5.41 -7.71
C VAL A 22 4.09 5.10 -6.44
N LEU A 23 3.54 4.30 -5.51
CA LEU A 23 4.26 3.86 -4.30
C LEU A 23 5.47 2.96 -4.58
N LEU A 24 5.62 2.45 -5.81
CA LEU A 24 6.76 1.62 -6.19
C LEU A 24 7.85 2.40 -6.95
N LEU A 25 7.61 3.68 -7.26
CA LEU A 25 8.58 4.54 -7.90
C LEU A 25 9.69 4.89 -6.91
N GLN A 26 10.89 4.40 -7.15
CA GLN A 26 12.02 4.52 -6.21
C GLN A 26 12.55 5.96 -6.07
N ASN A 27 12.28 6.84 -7.04
CA ASN A 27 12.59 8.27 -6.92
C ASN A 27 11.64 9.03 -5.96
N GLY A 28 10.54 8.39 -5.52
CA GLY A 28 9.60 8.94 -4.55
C GLY A 28 9.56 8.17 -3.23
N PHE A 29 9.42 6.85 -3.36
CA PHE A 29 9.22 5.91 -2.27
C PHE A 29 10.34 4.87 -2.26
N SER A 30 11.58 5.34 -2.11
CA SER A 30 12.77 4.48 -2.08
C SER A 30 12.66 3.42 -0.98
N GLY A 31 12.99 2.18 -1.31
CA GLY A 31 12.91 1.04 -0.39
C GLY A 31 11.52 0.44 -0.23
N ILE A 32 10.45 1.10 -0.74
CA ILE A 32 9.10 0.52 -0.72
C ILE A 32 8.99 -0.55 -1.82
N GLY A 33 8.91 -1.81 -1.37
CA GLY A 33 8.73 -2.98 -2.21
C GLY A 33 7.26 -3.35 -2.48
N ASN A 34 7.05 -4.39 -3.31
CA ASN A 34 5.71 -4.78 -3.73
C ASN A 34 4.79 -5.12 -2.56
N TRP A 35 5.25 -5.91 -1.59
CA TRP A 35 4.39 -6.29 -0.48
C TRP A 35 4.11 -5.12 0.47
N MET A 36 5.09 -4.24 0.70
CA MET A 36 4.93 -3.05 1.53
C MET A 36 3.87 -2.12 0.95
N ALA A 37 3.90 -1.88 -0.37
CA ALA A 37 2.89 -1.05 -1.00
C ALA A 37 1.47 -1.66 -0.93
N ASP A 38 1.32 -3.00 -0.93
CA ASP A 38 0.01 -3.63 -0.66
C ASP A 38 -0.42 -3.40 0.79
N GLU A 39 0.50 -3.57 1.74
CA GLU A 39 0.27 -3.37 3.18
C GLU A 39 -0.12 -1.91 3.49
N ILE A 40 0.63 -0.94 2.96
CA ILE A 40 0.38 0.51 3.09
C ILE A 40 -1.03 0.84 2.61
N LEU A 41 -1.40 0.39 1.41
CA LEU A 41 -2.71 0.70 0.83
C LEU A 41 -3.86 -0.01 1.56
N TRP A 42 -3.62 -1.20 2.08
CA TRP A 42 -4.59 -1.92 2.91
C TRP A 42 -4.85 -1.19 4.23
N ARG A 43 -3.79 -0.74 4.90
CA ARG A 43 -3.88 0.07 6.13
C ARG A 43 -4.54 1.42 5.88
N ALA A 44 -4.16 2.09 4.79
CA ALA A 44 -4.74 3.36 4.38
C ALA A 44 -6.18 3.24 3.86
N LYS A 45 -6.69 2.01 3.67
CA LYS A 45 -8.02 1.70 3.11
C LYS A 45 -8.23 2.32 1.72
N ILE A 46 -7.19 2.28 0.88
CA ILE A 46 -7.20 2.83 -0.47
C ILE A 46 -7.17 1.70 -1.49
N HIS A 47 -8.07 1.74 -2.48
CA HIS A 47 -8.04 0.78 -3.58
C HIS A 47 -6.76 0.96 -4.41
N PRO A 48 -5.99 -0.11 -4.69
CA PRO A 48 -4.68 0.01 -5.34
C PRO A 48 -4.72 0.58 -6.75
N ALA A 49 -5.81 0.33 -7.49
CA ALA A 49 -6.02 0.89 -8.82
C ALA A 49 -6.47 2.37 -8.83
N ARG A 50 -6.72 3.00 -7.67
CA ARG A 50 -7.23 4.37 -7.63
C ARG A 50 -6.17 5.33 -8.22
N PRO A 51 -6.52 6.22 -9.15
CA PRO A 51 -5.58 7.22 -9.65
C PRO A 51 -5.07 8.11 -8.52
N ALA A 52 -3.75 8.34 -8.47
CA ALA A 52 -3.11 9.11 -7.39
C ALA A 52 -3.74 10.50 -7.20
N GLY A 53 -4.05 11.19 -8.30
CA GLY A 53 -4.66 12.51 -8.27
C GLY A 53 -6.13 12.54 -7.83
N LYS A 54 -6.77 11.38 -7.65
CA LYS A 54 -8.13 11.27 -7.11
C LYS A 54 -8.13 10.99 -5.60
N LEU A 55 -6.97 10.93 -4.95
CA LEU A 55 -6.89 10.82 -3.49
C LEU A 55 -7.24 12.16 -2.84
N ARG A 56 -8.17 12.11 -1.89
CA ARG A 56 -8.50 13.25 -1.02
C ARG A 56 -7.36 13.50 -0.04
N GLU A 57 -7.27 14.71 0.49
CA GLU A 57 -6.25 15.12 1.48
C GLU A 57 -6.08 14.09 2.62
N ARG A 58 -7.18 13.70 3.27
CA ARG A 58 -7.15 12.65 4.32
C ARG A 58 -6.54 11.32 3.87
N GLN A 59 -6.69 10.96 2.60
CA GLN A 59 -6.13 9.73 2.03
C GLN A 59 -4.64 9.89 1.76
N ARG A 60 -4.20 11.08 1.32
CA ARG A 60 -2.78 11.40 1.12
C ARG A 60 -2.03 11.42 2.46
N ALA A 61 -2.63 12.02 3.49
CA ALA A 61 -2.13 11.95 4.86
C ALA A 61 -2.05 10.51 5.39
N ALA A 62 -3.05 9.66 5.06
CA ALA A 62 -2.98 8.25 5.39
C ALA A 62 -1.83 7.55 4.64
N VAL A 63 -1.59 7.84 3.35
CA VAL A 63 -0.46 7.28 2.61
C VAL A 63 0.87 7.61 3.30
N LEU A 64 1.10 8.87 3.66
CA LEU A 64 2.33 9.27 4.38
C LEU A 64 2.50 8.48 5.69
N ARG A 65 1.47 8.52 6.55
CA ARG A 65 1.51 7.88 7.88
C ARG A 65 1.75 6.37 7.76
N GLU A 66 0.99 5.68 6.91
CA GLU A 66 1.12 4.23 6.78
C GLU A 66 2.42 3.83 6.08
N THR A 67 2.98 4.68 5.20
CA THR A 67 4.31 4.46 4.62
C THR A 67 5.39 4.49 5.69
N LYS A 68 5.40 5.52 6.54
CA LYS A 68 6.35 5.62 7.66
C LYS A 68 6.22 4.41 8.59
N PHE A 69 5.00 4.10 9.02
CA PHE A 69 4.72 2.96 9.89
C PHE A 69 5.22 1.64 9.32
N VAL A 70 4.92 1.34 8.05
CA VAL A 70 5.31 0.08 7.42
C VAL A 70 6.84 0.02 7.24
N ALA A 71 7.48 1.12 6.83
CA ALA A 71 8.93 1.18 6.68
C ALA A 71 9.64 0.96 8.02
N GLU A 72 9.25 1.69 9.07
CA GLU A 72 9.81 1.57 10.43
C GLU A 72 9.67 0.14 10.97
N ARG A 73 8.45 -0.43 10.93
CA ARG A 73 8.24 -1.80 11.42
C ARG A 73 8.95 -2.86 10.60
N SER A 74 9.16 -2.62 9.31
CA SER A 74 9.95 -3.54 8.48
C SER A 74 11.43 -3.47 8.84
N LEU A 75 11.98 -2.30 9.16
CA LEU A 75 13.37 -2.17 9.60
C LEU A 75 13.60 -2.84 10.96
N GLU A 76 12.65 -2.71 11.88
CA GLU A 76 12.73 -3.36 13.20
C GLU A 76 12.71 -4.89 13.11
N THR A 77 11.93 -5.45 12.18
CA THR A 77 11.74 -6.91 12.07
C THR A 77 12.75 -7.55 11.12
N LEU A 78 12.75 -7.10 9.86
CA LEU A 78 13.59 -7.67 8.80
C LEU A 78 15.02 -7.13 8.85
N GLY A 79 15.19 -5.86 9.24
CA GLY A 79 16.49 -5.19 9.21
C GLY A 79 17.43 -5.55 10.35
N ARG A 80 16.91 -5.98 11.51
CA ARG A 80 17.72 -6.40 12.66
C ARG A 80 17.92 -7.91 12.73
N ASP A 81 16.83 -8.67 12.66
CA ASP A 81 16.84 -10.09 12.99
C ASP A 81 16.51 -11.00 11.80
N TYR A 82 16.35 -10.43 10.59
CA TYR A 82 15.81 -11.13 9.40
C TYR A 82 14.50 -11.87 9.69
N SER A 83 13.74 -11.37 10.66
CA SER A 83 12.51 -11.99 11.15
C SER A 83 11.33 -11.69 10.25
N ASP A 84 10.30 -12.54 10.31
CA ASP A 84 9.08 -12.32 9.54
C ASP A 84 8.37 -11.02 9.95
N PRO A 85 7.71 -10.31 9.01
CA PRO A 85 6.82 -9.21 9.35
C PRO A 85 5.74 -9.66 10.35
N PRO A 86 5.12 -8.74 11.12
CA PRO A 86 4.15 -9.14 12.14
C PRO A 86 3.00 -9.99 11.57
N ARG A 87 2.61 -11.06 12.29
CA ARG A 87 1.66 -12.09 11.80
C ARG A 87 0.29 -11.56 11.34
N SER A 88 -0.11 -10.40 11.82
CA SER A 88 -1.36 -9.72 11.45
C SER A 88 -1.31 -9.01 10.09
N TRP A 89 -0.13 -8.96 9.44
CA TRP A 89 0.06 -8.24 8.18
C TRP A 89 -0.48 -9.02 6.98
N LEU A 90 -0.85 -8.28 5.94
CA LEU A 90 -1.43 -8.81 4.71
C LEU A 90 -0.48 -9.75 3.96
N ILE A 91 0.83 -9.54 4.08
CA ILE A 91 1.87 -10.39 3.45
C ILE A 91 1.67 -11.89 3.76
N HIS A 92 1.22 -12.23 4.97
CA HIS A 92 0.97 -13.61 5.41
C HIS A 92 -0.26 -14.26 4.77
N GLN A 93 -1.10 -13.47 4.09
CA GLN A 93 -2.37 -13.90 3.50
C GLN A 93 -2.41 -13.71 1.99
N ARG A 94 -1.70 -12.71 1.45
CA ARG A 94 -1.86 -12.27 0.05
C ARG A 94 -1.68 -13.36 -1.00
N TRP A 95 -0.79 -14.32 -0.75
CA TRP A 95 -0.50 -15.43 -1.67
C TRP A 95 -1.13 -16.76 -1.32
N LYS A 96 -1.87 -16.85 -0.21
CA LYS A 96 -2.63 -18.06 0.08
C LYS A 96 -3.80 -18.16 -0.91
N ARG A 97 -4.03 -19.37 -1.45
CA ARG A 97 -5.16 -19.66 -2.36
C ARG A 97 -6.49 -19.18 -1.76
N LYS A 98 -6.70 -19.49 -0.47
CA LYS A 98 -7.83 -19.02 0.36
C LYS A 98 -7.44 -17.89 1.32
N GLY A 99 -6.53 -17.01 0.89
CA GLY A 99 -6.06 -15.88 1.69
C GLY A 99 -7.21 -14.93 2.05
N ILE A 100 -7.26 -14.54 3.32
CA ILE A 100 -8.31 -13.67 3.85
C ILE A 100 -7.72 -12.37 4.39
N CYS A 101 -8.54 -11.32 4.40
CA CYS A 101 -8.18 -10.08 5.07
C CYS A 101 -7.93 -10.32 6.57
N PRO A 102 -6.77 -9.92 7.12
CA PRO A 102 -6.49 -10.08 8.54
C PRO A 102 -7.49 -9.37 9.46
N LYS A 103 -8.18 -8.33 8.97
CA LYS A 103 -9.13 -7.53 9.73
C LYS A 103 -10.59 -7.98 9.59
N HIS A 104 -11.05 -8.21 8.36
CA HIS A 104 -12.48 -8.47 8.08
C HIS A 104 -12.76 -9.89 7.61
N ARG A 105 -11.72 -10.73 7.48
CA ARG A 105 -11.80 -12.12 6.99
C ARG A 105 -12.39 -12.29 5.57
N THR A 106 -12.67 -11.19 4.86
CA THR A 106 -13.08 -11.19 3.45
C THR A 106 -11.98 -11.80 2.57
N PRO A 107 -12.32 -12.67 1.59
CA PRO A 107 -11.35 -13.19 0.63
C PRO A 107 -10.57 -12.07 -0.08
N LEU A 108 -9.25 -12.23 -0.16
CA LEU A 108 -8.40 -11.27 -0.83
C LEU A 108 -8.57 -11.35 -2.35
N GLN A 109 -8.71 -10.18 -2.96
CA GLN A 109 -8.69 -10.01 -4.40
C GLN A 109 -7.24 -9.90 -4.87
N ARG A 110 -6.97 -10.33 -6.11
CA ARG A 110 -5.66 -10.26 -6.75
C ARG A 110 -5.80 -9.88 -8.20
N ALA A 111 -4.92 -8.98 -8.66
CA ALA A 111 -4.83 -8.57 -10.06
C ALA A 111 -3.46 -7.94 -10.32
N THR A 112 -3.11 -7.78 -11.60
CA THR A 112 -1.95 -6.99 -12.01
C THR A 112 -2.34 -5.52 -12.09
N ILE A 113 -1.70 -4.67 -11.28
CA ILE A 113 -1.92 -3.21 -11.28
C ILE A 113 -0.56 -2.55 -11.48
N GLY A 114 -0.44 -1.72 -12.52
CA GLY A 114 0.83 -1.09 -12.87
C GLY A 114 1.96 -2.10 -13.12
N GLY A 115 1.65 -3.24 -13.75
CA GLY A 115 2.64 -4.29 -14.05
C GLY A 115 3.12 -5.09 -12.84
N ARG A 116 2.43 -5.02 -11.69
CA ARG A 116 2.78 -5.74 -10.47
C ARG A 116 1.58 -6.46 -9.89
N THR A 117 1.76 -7.74 -9.56
CA THR A 117 0.73 -8.53 -8.88
C THR A 117 0.46 -7.93 -7.52
N THR A 118 -0.80 -7.56 -7.30
CA THR A 118 -1.28 -6.78 -6.16
C THR A 118 -2.41 -7.54 -5.49
N ALA A 119 -2.39 -7.60 -4.16
CA ALA A 119 -3.48 -8.18 -3.37
C ALA A 119 -4.14 -7.11 -2.50
N TRP A 120 -5.47 -7.16 -2.38
CA TRP A 120 -6.22 -6.20 -1.57
C TRP A 120 -7.49 -6.81 -1.01
N CYS A 121 -8.06 -6.16 0.01
CA CYS A 121 -9.35 -6.54 0.58
C CYS A 121 -10.45 -5.65 0.00
N SER A 122 -11.42 -6.23 -0.72
CA SER A 122 -12.55 -5.49 -1.31
C SER A 122 -13.45 -4.82 -0.27
N HIS A 123 -13.49 -5.34 0.96
CA HIS A 123 -14.21 -4.73 2.07
C HIS A 123 -13.47 -3.51 2.65
N CYS A 124 -12.14 -3.62 2.86
CA CYS A 124 -11.32 -2.50 3.37
C CYS A 124 -11.16 -1.39 2.33
N GLN A 125 -10.88 -1.78 1.08
CA GLN A 125 -10.39 -0.93 0.01
C GLN A 125 -11.44 -0.87 -1.09
N LYS A 126 -12.54 -0.18 -0.81
CA LYS A 126 -13.68 -0.09 -1.73
C LYS A 126 -13.25 0.56 -3.04
N ALA A 127 -13.59 -0.08 -4.15
CA ALA A 127 -13.52 0.58 -5.45
C ALA A 127 -14.48 1.77 -5.45
N VAL A 128 -14.04 2.88 -6.04
CA VAL A 128 -14.91 4.05 -6.19
C VAL A 128 -15.48 4.00 -7.58
N ARG A 129 -16.81 3.98 -7.67
CA ARG A 129 -17.53 4.17 -8.92
C ARG A 129 -17.30 5.60 -9.37
N PHE A 130 -16.83 5.77 -10.60
CA PHE A 130 -16.66 7.06 -11.24
C PHE A 130 -17.92 7.42 -12.01
#